data_AF-A0A1R3KL68-F1
#
_entry.id   AF-A0A1R3KL68-F1
#
_cell.length_a   1.000
_cell.length_b   1.000
_cell.length_c   1.000
_cell.angle_alpha   90.00
_cell.angle_beta   90.00
_cell.angle_gamma   90.00
#
_symmetry.space_group_name_H-M   'P 1'
#
loop_
_entity.id
_entity.type
_entity.pdbx_description
1 polymer ?
#
loop_
_entity_poly.entity_id
_entity_poly.type
_entity_poly.pdbx_seq_one_letter_code
_entity_poly.pdbx_strand_id
1 'polypeptide(L)'
;MADKDGVHRIWKKMKSSFRKMNDAEYTCMISSLVKLGDFEEAEKLYSEWESVSGTGDARVPNILLAAYINGDQMEKAENFYQRIVEKGEVFKKLEELGDTEGVEKLLVVLRNAGHVSTKVYNSLLRAYANAGKMPLIVADRMEKDNVPPDEETHELIKLTSKMCISEVSGSL
;
A
#
# COMPACT_ATOMS: atom_id res chain seq x y z
N MET A 1 -31.14 -1.60 7.45
CA MET A 1 -30.90 -3.05 7.21
C MET A 1 -30.93 -3.38 5.72
N ALA A 2 -32.03 -3.10 5.00
CA ALA A 2 -32.15 -3.40 3.56
C ALA A 2 -31.05 -2.81 2.65
N ASP A 3 -30.53 -1.61 2.95
CA ASP A 3 -29.51 -0.97 2.10
C ASP A 3 -28.11 -1.59 2.26
N LYS A 4 -27.75 -2.04 3.46
CA LYS A 4 -26.45 -2.69 3.73
C LYS A 4 -26.36 -4.04 3.03
N ASP A 5 -27.39 -4.87 3.16
CA ASP A 5 -27.48 -6.17 2.49
C ASP A 5 -27.39 -6.03 0.96
N GLY A 6 -27.98 -4.96 0.42
CA GLY A 6 -27.87 -4.58 -0.99
C GLY A 6 -26.43 -4.33 -1.42
N VAL A 7 -25.70 -3.49 -0.65
CA VAL A 7 -24.28 -3.18 -0.90
C VAL A 7 -23.41 -4.44 -0.84
N HIS A 8 -23.56 -5.30 0.18
CA HIS A 8 -22.80 -6.55 0.27
C HIS A 8 -23.11 -7.50 -0.89
N ARG A 9 -24.38 -7.61 -1.30
CA ARG A 9 -24.77 -8.43 -2.45
C ARG A 9 -24.14 -7.94 -3.75
N ILE A 10 -24.13 -6.61 -3.97
CA ILE A 10 -23.48 -6.00 -5.14
C ILE A 10 -21.98 -6.29 -5.10
N TRP A 11 -21.32 -6.09 -3.96
CA TRP A 11 -19.90 -6.35 -3.80
C TRP A 11 -19.52 -7.79 -4.15
N LYS A 12 -20.25 -8.76 -3.59
CA LYS A 12 -20.04 -10.18 -3.85
C LYS A 12 -20.19 -10.50 -5.33
N LYS A 13 -21.18 -9.90 -6.00
CA LYS A 13 -21.39 -10.08 -7.44
C LYS A 13 -20.26 -9.46 -8.26
N MET A 14 -19.81 -8.25 -7.92
CA MET A 14 -18.68 -7.60 -8.59
C MET A 14 -17.42 -8.44 -8.48
N LYS A 15 -17.07 -8.89 -7.27
CA LYS A 15 -15.92 -9.79 -7.05
C LYS A 15 -15.99 -11.09 -7.83
N SER A 16 -17.20 -11.64 -8.04
CA SER A 16 -17.36 -12.83 -8.88
C SER A 16 -17.26 -12.57 -10.39
N SER A 17 -17.47 -11.32 -10.82
CA SER A 17 -17.52 -10.95 -12.24
C SER A 17 -16.18 -10.41 -12.74
N PHE A 18 -15.38 -9.78 -11.87
CA PHE A 18 -14.12 -9.14 -12.23
C PHE A 18 -12.93 -9.85 -11.58
N ARG A 19 -11.87 -10.12 -12.36
CA ARG A 19 -10.62 -10.71 -11.85
C ARG A 19 -9.85 -9.77 -10.92
N LYS A 20 -9.91 -8.46 -11.18
CA LYS A 20 -9.26 -7.42 -10.38
C LYS A 20 -10.15 -6.19 -10.35
N MET A 21 -10.25 -5.59 -9.18
CA MET A 21 -11.00 -4.38 -8.93
C MET A 21 -10.09 -3.15 -9.00
N ASN A 22 -10.59 -2.02 -9.49
CA ASN A 22 -9.89 -0.74 -9.57
C ASN A 22 -10.26 0.19 -8.41
N ASP A 23 -9.54 1.31 -8.28
CA ASP A 23 -9.73 2.25 -7.18
C ASP A 23 -11.13 2.88 -7.15
N ALA A 24 -11.75 3.10 -8.31
CA ALA A 24 -13.08 3.71 -8.39
C ALA A 24 -14.17 2.79 -7.82
N GLU A 25 -14.06 1.49 -8.08
CA GLU A 25 -14.97 0.49 -7.55
C GLU A 25 -14.83 0.37 -6.03
N TYR A 26 -13.60 0.34 -5.49
CA TYR A 26 -13.37 0.39 -4.04
C TYR A 26 -13.87 1.70 -3.41
N THR A 27 -13.57 2.84 -4.04
CA THR A 27 -14.04 4.17 -3.60
C THR A 27 -15.56 4.19 -3.46
N CYS A 28 -16.28 3.68 -4.47
CA CYS A 28 -17.74 3.63 -4.48
C CYS A 28 -18.29 2.79 -3.31
N MET A 29 -17.68 1.62 -3.09
CA MET A 29 -18.14 0.66 -2.09
C MET A 29 -17.84 1.13 -0.66
N ILE A 30 -16.62 1.62 -0.40
CA ILE A 30 -16.24 2.20 0.89
C ILE A 30 -17.10 3.41 1.21
N SER A 31 -17.32 4.31 0.24
CA SER A 31 -18.21 5.47 0.43
C SER A 31 -19.65 5.07 0.76
N SER A 32 -20.16 4.02 0.10
CA SER A 32 -21.52 3.51 0.35
C SER A 32 -21.65 2.92 1.76
N LEU A 33 -20.69 2.12 2.21
CA LEU A 33 -20.69 1.53 3.56
C LEU A 33 -20.57 2.60 4.65
N VAL A 34 -19.68 3.58 4.46
CA VAL A 34 -19.55 4.74 5.35
C VAL A 34 -20.88 5.49 5.49
N LYS A 35 -21.57 5.78 4.38
CA LYS A 35 -22.87 6.47 4.39
C LYS A 35 -23.96 5.67 5.10
N LEU A 36 -23.85 4.34 5.09
CA LEU A 36 -24.76 3.44 5.80
C LEU A 36 -24.35 3.19 7.27
N GLY A 37 -23.27 3.83 7.74
CA GLY A 37 -22.73 3.63 9.08
C GLY A 37 -22.13 2.24 9.30
N ASP A 38 -21.75 1.53 8.24
CA ASP A 38 -21.04 0.25 8.32
C ASP A 38 -19.52 0.46 8.29
N PHE A 39 -19.00 1.06 9.35
CA PHE A 39 -17.59 1.42 9.44
C PHE A 39 -16.67 0.19 9.48
N GLU A 40 -17.10 -0.89 10.13
CA GLU A 40 -16.32 -2.12 10.25
C GLU A 40 -16.05 -2.74 8.88
N GLU A 41 -17.09 -2.93 8.04
CA GLU A 41 -16.85 -3.47 6.70
C GLU A 41 -16.14 -2.47 5.80
N ALA A 42 -16.37 -1.15 5.96
CA ALA A 42 -15.66 -0.12 5.21
C ALA A 42 -14.14 -0.15 5.48
N GLU A 43 -13.73 -0.32 6.73
CA GLU A 43 -12.32 -0.48 7.14
C GLU A 43 -11.71 -1.74 6.56
N LYS A 44 -12.42 -2.87 6.60
CA LYS A 44 -11.96 -4.13 6.01
C LYS A 44 -11.77 -4.02 4.50
N LEU A 45 -12.69 -3.36 3.80
CA LEU A 45 -12.60 -3.06 2.38
C LEU A 45 -11.43 -2.12 2.07
N TYR A 46 -11.16 -1.14 2.93
CA TYR A 46 -9.99 -0.27 2.82
C TYR A 46 -8.69 -1.08 2.95
N SER A 47 -8.58 -1.98 3.94
CA SER A 47 -7.38 -2.81 4.11
C SER A 47 -7.14 -3.72 2.90
N GLU A 48 -8.21 -4.28 2.33
CA GLU A 48 -8.11 -5.04 1.08
C GLU A 48 -7.62 -4.13 -0.07
N TRP A 49 -8.25 -2.97 -0.27
CA TRP A 49 -7.84 -2.00 -1.29
C TRP A 49 -6.38 -1.60 -1.15
N GLU A 50 -5.92 -1.30 0.06
CA GLU A 50 -4.55 -0.87 0.35
C GLU A 50 -3.52 -1.94 -0.04
N SER A 51 -3.88 -3.23 0.07
CA SER A 51 -3.01 -4.36 -0.32
C SER A 51 -2.96 -4.63 -1.83
N VAL A 52 -4.00 -4.25 -2.58
CA VAL A 52 -4.11 -4.58 -4.02
C VAL A 52 -3.99 -3.37 -4.95
N SER A 53 -4.13 -2.15 -4.42
CA SER A 53 -4.06 -0.92 -5.20
C SER A 53 -2.62 -0.64 -5.61
N GLY A 54 -2.38 -0.55 -6.92
CA GLY A 54 -1.11 -0.09 -7.46
C GLY A 54 -0.96 1.43 -7.41
N THR A 55 -2.07 2.18 -7.44
CA THR A 55 -2.05 3.65 -7.54
C THR A 55 -1.93 4.33 -6.18
N GLY A 56 -2.44 3.69 -5.11
CA GLY A 56 -2.56 4.30 -3.79
C GLY A 56 -3.25 5.66 -3.82
N ASP A 57 -4.40 5.75 -4.51
CA ASP A 57 -5.22 6.95 -4.64
C ASP A 57 -5.62 7.53 -3.28
N ALA A 58 -5.15 8.75 -2.99
CA ALA A 58 -5.40 9.44 -1.73
C ALA A 58 -6.88 9.73 -1.44
N ARG A 59 -7.77 9.67 -2.46
CA ARG A 59 -9.21 9.82 -2.26
C ARG A 59 -9.80 8.71 -1.39
N VAL A 60 -9.25 7.50 -1.45
CA VAL A 60 -9.76 6.34 -0.71
C VAL A 60 -9.57 6.47 0.80
N PRO A 61 -8.35 6.73 1.34
CA PRO A 61 -8.19 6.98 2.77
C PRO A 61 -8.94 8.23 3.24
N ASN A 62 -9.06 9.27 2.40
CA ASN A 62 -9.79 10.49 2.76
C ASN A 62 -11.28 10.24 3.02
N ILE A 63 -11.89 9.20 2.43
CA ILE A 63 -13.28 8.81 2.73
C ILE A 63 -13.40 8.40 4.20
N LEU A 64 -12.53 7.50 4.68
CA LEU A 64 -12.57 7.03 6.07
C LEU A 64 -12.20 8.16 7.04
N LEU A 65 -11.17 8.96 6.70
CA LEU A 65 -10.76 10.09 7.54
C LEU A 65 -11.90 11.09 7.73
N ALA A 66 -12.56 11.50 6.63
CA ALA A 66 -13.71 12.39 6.69
C ALA A 66 -14.89 11.75 7.47
N ALA A 67 -15.08 10.44 7.34
CA ALA A 67 -16.11 9.71 8.05
C ALA A 67 -15.91 9.73 9.58
N TYR A 68 -14.69 9.52 10.05
CA TYR A 68 -14.37 9.61 11.47
C TYR A 68 -14.53 11.03 12.02
N ILE A 69 -14.04 12.04 11.29
CA ILE A 69 -14.17 13.45 11.69
C ILE A 69 -15.64 13.84 11.78
N ASN A 70 -16.44 13.54 10.75
CA ASN A 70 -17.87 13.86 10.74
C ASN A 70 -18.68 13.06 11.76
N GLY A 71 -18.16 11.91 12.19
CA GLY A 71 -18.74 11.05 13.21
C GLY A 71 -18.26 11.36 14.64
N ASP A 72 -17.53 12.45 14.85
CA ASP A 72 -16.93 12.86 16.14
C ASP A 72 -16.00 11.78 16.75
N GLN A 73 -15.43 10.93 15.90
CA GLN A 73 -14.47 9.88 16.28
C GLN A 73 -13.03 10.39 16.07
N MET A 74 -12.70 11.52 16.69
CA MET A 74 -11.41 12.21 16.48
C MET A 74 -10.20 11.34 16.80
N GLU A 75 -10.25 10.53 17.87
CA GLU A 75 -9.17 9.61 18.21
C GLU A 75 -8.90 8.58 17.10
N LYS A 76 -9.95 8.05 16.46
CA LYS A 76 -9.78 7.14 15.32
C LYS A 76 -9.27 7.88 14.09
N ALA A 77 -9.74 9.10 13.85
CA ALA A 77 -9.25 9.94 12.77
C ALA A 77 -7.74 10.20 12.90
N GLU A 78 -7.29 10.57 14.09
CA GLU A 78 -5.88 10.81 14.40
C GLU A 78 -5.05 9.54 14.25
N ASN A 79 -5.47 8.42 14.85
CA ASN A 79 -4.76 7.14 14.72
C ASN A 79 -4.66 6.67 13.26
N PHE A 80 -5.74 6.82 12.49
CA PHE A 80 -5.77 6.47 11.08
C PHE A 80 -4.87 7.37 10.24
N TYR A 81 -4.92 8.69 10.47
CA TYR A 81 -4.05 9.67 9.83
C TYR A 81 -2.58 9.38 10.13
N GLN A 82 -2.24 9.18 11.41
CA GLN A 82 -0.89 8.89 11.87
C GLN A 82 -0.35 7.63 11.20
N ARG A 83 -1.16 6.56 11.11
CA ARG A 83 -0.77 5.33 10.38
C ARG A 83 -0.43 5.58 8.91
N ILE A 84 -1.16 6.48 8.24
CA ILE A 84 -0.93 6.81 6.83
C ILE A 84 0.32 7.68 6.69
N VAL A 85 0.48 8.68 7.55
CA VAL A 85 1.59 9.64 7.51
C VAL A 85 2.90 9.00 7.95
N GLU A 86 2.95 8.33 9.10
CA GLU A 86 4.17 7.70 9.63
C GLU A 86 4.76 6.70 8.65
N LYS A 87 3.93 5.85 8.04
CA LYS A 87 4.40 4.91 7.00
C LYS A 87 5.06 5.67 5.85
N GLY A 88 4.42 6.75 5.36
CA GLY A 88 4.96 7.56 4.28
C GLY A 88 6.23 8.33 4.63
N GLU A 89 6.28 8.93 5.82
CA GLU A 89 7.42 9.75 6.28
C GLU A 89 8.66 8.91 6.59
N VAL A 90 8.49 7.75 7.24
CA VAL A 90 9.62 6.84 7.53
C VAL A 90 10.21 6.32 6.22
N PHE A 91 9.39 5.91 5.24
CA PHE A 91 9.91 5.52 3.92
C PHE A 91 10.67 6.63 3.23
N LYS A 92 10.07 7.83 3.19
CA LYS A 92 10.71 8.98 2.55
C LYS A 92 12.06 9.30 3.18
N LYS A 93 12.15 9.25 4.51
CA LYS A 93 13.40 9.52 5.22
C LYS A 93 14.47 8.48 4.91
N LEU A 94 14.11 7.21 4.93
CA LEU A 94 15.04 6.10 4.60
C LEU A 94 15.49 6.17 3.14
N GLU A 95 14.57 6.51 2.22
CA GLU A 95 14.85 6.73 0.81
C GLU A 95 15.86 7.87 0.60
N GLU A 96 15.61 9.04 1.19
CA GLU A 96 16.50 10.21 1.10
C GLU A 96 17.91 9.94 1.65
N LEU A 97 18.01 9.11 2.70
CA LEU A 97 19.29 8.73 3.29
C LEU A 97 20.02 7.63 2.51
N GLY A 98 19.35 6.97 1.55
CA GLY A 98 19.88 5.75 0.94
C GLY A 98 20.09 4.63 1.95
N ASP A 99 19.31 4.60 3.04
CA ASP A 99 19.42 3.59 4.08
C ASP A 99 18.75 2.28 3.63
N THR A 100 19.51 1.51 2.84
CA THR A 100 19.08 0.22 2.30
C THR A 100 18.72 -0.79 3.39
N GLU A 101 19.36 -0.72 4.56
CA GLU A 101 19.08 -1.66 5.66
C GLU A 101 17.76 -1.33 6.35
N GLY A 102 17.55 -0.05 6.67
CA GLY A 102 16.33 0.43 7.29
C GLY A 102 15.10 0.18 6.40
N VAL A 103 15.19 0.44 5.11
CA VAL A 103 14.08 0.22 4.18
C VAL A 103 13.75 -1.26 3.98
N GLU A 104 14.76 -2.16 4.03
CA GLU A 104 14.54 -3.61 3.96
C GLU A 104 13.86 -4.13 5.23
N LYS A 105 14.28 -3.65 6.42
CA LYS A 105 13.61 -3.96 7.69
C LYS A 105 12.15 -3.51 7.70
N LEU A 106 11.90 -2.28 7.24
CA LEU A 106 10.55 -1.73 7.16
C LEU A 106 9.67 -2.52 6.17
N LEU A 107 10.23 -2.93 5.04
CA LEU A 107 9.54 -3.78 4.07
C LEU A 107 9.11 -5.13 4.66
N VAL A 108 9.94 -5.76 5.48
CA VAL A 108 9.58 -7.00 6.19
C VAL A 108 8.41 -6.77 7.14
N VAL A 109 8.43 -5.69 7.92
CA VAL A 109 7.34 -5.33 8.84
C VAL A 109 6.02 -5.14 8.08
N LEU A 110 6.06 -4.43 6.96
CA LEU A 110 4.87 -4.16 6.15
C LEU A 110 4.36 -5.40 5.43
N ARG A 111 5.25 -6.27 4.96
CA ARG A 111 4.87 -7.56 4.38
C ARG A 111 4.12 -8.41 5.41
N ASN A 112 4.63 -8.50 6.64
CA ASN A 112 3.98 -9.25 7.71
C ASN A 112 2.61 -8.67 8.10
N ALA A 113 2.44 -7.36 7.93
CA ALA A 113 1.17 -6.67 8.16
C ALA A 113 0.25 -6.65 6.92
N GLY A 114 0.65 -7.24 5.79
CA GLY A 114 -0.14 -7.28 4.55
C GLY A 114 -0.23 -5.95 3.79
N HIS A 115 0.71 -5.02 4.02
CA HIS A 115 0.70 -3.65 3.49
C HIS A 115 1.80 -3.35 2.46
N VAL A 116 2.21 -4.36 1.69
CA VAL A 116 3.15 -4.15 0.57
C VAL A 116 2.40 -3.71 -0.67
N SER A 117 2.93 -2.70 -1.37
CA SER A 117 2.33 -2.11 -2.57
C SER A 117 3.43 -1.66 -3.55
N THR A 118 3.04 -1.31 -4.78
CA THR A 118 3.98 -0.82 -5.79
C THR A 118 4.75 0.41 -5.30
N LYS A 119 4.10 1.35 -4.59
CA LYS A 119 4.77 2.52 -3.99
C LYS A 119 5.84 2.15 -2.96
N VAL A 120 5.58 1.13 -2.14
CA VAL A 120 6.54 0.63 -1.15
C VAL A 120 7.77 0.05 -1.84
N TYR A 121 7.56 -0.72 -2.91
CA TYR A 121 8.64 -1.28 -3.73
C TYR A 121 9.41 -0.22 -4.52
N ASN A 122 8.75 0.81 -5.06
CA ASN A 122 9.43 1.92 -5.73
C ASN A 122 10.29 2.70 -4.73
N SER A 123 9.80 2.93 -3.51
CA SER A 123 10.57 3.59 -2.45
C SER A 123 11.81 2.78 -2.05
N LEU A 124 11.68 1.45 -1.95
CA LEU A 124 12.82 0.53 -1.79
C LEU A 124 13.85 0.74 -2.91
N LEU A 125 13.41 0.63 -4.17
CA LEU A 125 14.28 0.76 -5.34
C LEU A 125 14.97 2.14 -5.42
N ARG A 126 14.27 3.23 -5.08
CA ARG A 126 14.85 4.58 -5.00
C ARG A 126 15.90 4.68 -3.87
N ALA A 127 15.67 4.06 -2.71
CA ALA A 127 16.66 4.02 -1.64
C ALA A 127 17.95 3.32 -2.09
N TYR A 128 17.83 2.19 -2.81
CA TYR A 128 18.98 1.50 -3.42
C TYR A 128 19.67 2.36 -4.47
N ALA A 129 18.90 3.07 -5.32
CA ALA A 129 19.44 3.98 -6.31
C ALA A 129 20.25 5.12 -5.67
N ASN A 130 19.73 5.72 -4.59
CA ASN A 130 20.40 6.78 -3.83
C ASN A 130 21.66 6.27 -3.12
N ALA A 131 21.65 5.01 -2.68
CA ALA A 131 22.81 4.35 -2.08
C ALA A 131 23.87 3.90 -3.11
N GLY A 132 23.56 3.98 -4.42
CA GLY A 132 24.42 3.44 -5.47
C GLY A 132 24.59 1.92 -5.40
N LYS A 133 23.59 1.21 -4.89
CA LYS A 133 23.61 -0.24 -4.69
C LYS A 133 22.58 -0.94 -5.57
N MET A 134 22.90 -2.13 -6.02
CA MET A 134 21.96 -2.98 -6.75
C MET A 134 21.13 -3.83 -5.78
N PRO A 135 19.78 -3.73 -5.81
CA PRO A 135 18.92 -4.62 -5.05
C PRO A 135 18.80 -5.97 -5.76
N LEU A 136 18.71 -7.05 -4.98
CA LEU A 136 18.59 -8.41 -5.52
C LEU A 136 17.11 -8.81 -5.68
N ILE A 137 16.80 -9.46 -6.81
CA ILE A 137 15.55 -10.20 -7.08
C ILE A 137 14.26 -9.43 -6.74
N VAL A 138 14.23 -8.11 -6.96
CA VAL A 138 13.06 -7.28 -6.59
C VAL A 138 11.82 -7.66 -7.40
N ALA A 139 11.98 -7.95 -8.69
CA ALA A 139 10.87 -8.39 -9.53
C ALA A 139 10.24 -9.70 -9.00
N ASP A 140 11.07 -10.70 -8.64
CA ASP A 140 10.59 -11.96 -8.07
C ASP A 140 9.90 -11.75 -6.71
N ARG A 141 10.42 -10.80 -5.89
CA ARG A 141 9.80 -10.44 -4.61
C ARG A 141 8.42 -9.81 -4.80
N MET A 142 8.28 -8.92 -5.78
CA MET A 142 7.00 -8.28 -6.11
C MET A 142 5.99 -9.31 -6.62
N GLU A 143 6.40 -10.21 -7.50
CA GLU A 143 5.55 -11.29 -8.00
C GLU A 143 5.07 -12.20 -6.86
N LYS A 144 5.99 -12.61 -5.97
CA LYS A 144 5.65 -13.42 -4.79
C LYS A 144 4.66 -12.73 -3.86
N ASP A 145 4.77 -11.41 -3.73
CA ASP A 145 3.87 -10.59 -2.93
C ASP A 145 2.57 -10.22 -3.66
N ASN A 146 2.35 -10.71 -4.90
CA ASN A 146 1.23 -10.36 -5.78
C ASN A 146 1.12 -8.85 -6.08
N VAL A 147 2.25 -8.13 -6.05
CA VAL A 147 2.32 -6.70 -6.34
C VAL A 147 2.75 -6.51 -7.80
N PRO A 148 1.91 -5.90 -8.67
CA PRO A 148 2.30 -5.66 -10.05
C PRO A 148 3.33 -4.53 -10.14
N PRO A 149 4.38 -4.67 -10.97
CA PRO A 149 5.26 -3.56 -11.29
C PRO A 149 4.54 -2.52 -12.16
N ASP A 150 4.90 -1.25 -11.98
CA ASP A 150 4.50 -0.15 -12.85
C ASP A 150 5.67 0.34 -13.71
N GLU A 151 5.42 1.35 -14.56
CA GLU A 151 6.44 1.92 -15.45
C GLU A 151 7.67 2.40 -14.68
N GLU A 152 7.45 3.11 -13.55
CA GLU A 152 8.53 3.56 -12.68
C GLU A 152 9.33 2.38 -12.10
N THR A 153 8.66 1.31 -11.67
CA THR A 153 9.31 0.09 -11.16
C THR A 153 10.33 -0.42 -12.18
N HIS A 154 9.94 -0.52 -13.45
CA HIS A 154 10.80 -1.02 -14.51
C HIS A 154 12.00 -0.10 -14.78
N GLU A 155 11.80 1.22 -14.74
CA GLU A 155 12.88 2.20 -14.89
C GLU A 155 13.89 2.11 -13.75
N LEU A 156 13.42 2.00 -12.50
CA LEU A 156 14.27 1.90 -11.33
C LEU A 156 15.06 0.58 -11.29
N ILE A 157 14.46 -0.54 -11.68
CA ILE A 157 15.18 -1.82 -11.82
C ILE A 157 16.29 -1.69 -12.87
N LYS A 158 15.98 -1.09 -14.02
CA LYS A 158 16.98 -0.87 -15.09
C LYS A 158 18.10 0.07 -14.65
N LEU A 159 17.79 1.11 -13.88
CA LEU A 159 18.77 2.04 -13.32
C LEU A 159 19.69 1.33 -12.32
N THR A 160 19.12 0.64 -11.35
CA THR A 160 19.85 0.00 -10.25
C THR A 160 20.65 -1.24 -10.69
N SER A 161 20.26 -1.92 -11.76
CA SER A 161 21.02 -3.05 -12.34
C SER A 161 22.45 -2.71 -12.81
N LYS A 162 22.76 -1.41 -12.97
CA LYS A 162 24.08 -0.91 -13.36
C LYS A 162 24.97 -0.59 -12.16
N MET A 163 24.46 -0.74 -10.95
CA MET A 163 25.12 -0.35 -9.71
C MET A 163 25.89 -1.52 -9.08
N CYS A 164 26.72 -1.23 -8.08
CA CYS A 164 27.49 -2.26 -7.40
C CYS A 164 26.57 -3.16 -6.57
N ILE A 165 26.79 -4.47 -6.65
CA ILE A 165 26.21 -5.43 -5.70
C ILE A 165 26.88 -5.12 -4.35
N SER A 166 26.11 -4.78 -3.32
CA SER A 166 26.68 -4.68 -1.98
C SER A 166 27.20 -6.05 -1.57
N GLU A 167 28.45 -6.12 -1.13
CA GLU A 167 29.07 -7.35 -0.65
C GLU A 167 28.14 -8.04 0.35
N VAL A 168 27.78 -9.29 0.05
CA VAL A 168 27.24 -10.20 1.05
C VAL A 168 28.35 -10.33 2.08
N SER A 169 28.20 -9.68 3.24
CA SER A 169 29.02 -9.98 4.41
C SER A 169 28.72 -11.42 4.83
N GLY A 170 29.30 -12.37 4.11
CA GLY A 170 29.40 -13.76 4.47
C GLY A 170 30.23 -13.82 5.74
N SER A 171 29.53 -13.81 6.87
CA SER A 171 30.13 -14.17 8.14
C SER A 171 30.21 -15.69 8.15
N LEU A 172 31.42 -16.21 7.93
CA LEU A 172 31.82 -17.56 8.32
C LEU A 172 31.64 -17.75 9.84
#